data_AF-A0A561QC87-F1
#
_entry.id   AF-A0A561QC87-F1
#
_cell.length_a   1.000
_cell.length_b   1.000
_cell.length_c   1.000
_cell.angle_alpha   90.00
_cell.angle_beta   90.00
_cell.angle_gamma   90.00
#
_symmetry.space_group_name_H-M   'P 1'
#
loop_
_entity.id
_entity.type
_entity.pdbx_description
1 polymer ?
#
loop_
_entity_poly.entity_id
_entity_poly.type
_entity_poly.pdbx_seq_one_letter_code
_entity_poly.pdbx_strand_id
1 'polypeptide(L)'
;MAYASSWAEATSTTCIIRMDIMRDFSLFSKLLASLVLSAAICGGAFAGELDIYEHNGSVINWFVVNGEATATYATPKASLLTSGIQEGTVVFKGSEEGSRISGTAYTYRMGCAPAPYEVVGYFSGNNIVLSGPSPVRAKGSCDVLSYTLDSPNAKLVFKYSSTHH
;
A
#
# COMPACT_ATOMS: atom_id res chain seq x y z
N MET A 1 28.64 17.79 -5.91
CA MET A 1 28.70 16.37 -5.50
C MET A 1 27.35 15.76 -5.83
N ALA A 2 27.27 15.01 -6.92
CA ALA A 2 26.05 14.37 -7.40
C ALA A 2 26.14 12.87 -7.07
N TYR A 3 25.17 12.35 -6.32
CA TYR A 3 24.94 10.92 -6.21
C TYR A 3 23.74 10.58 -7.10
N ALA A 4 24.02 9.88 -8.20
CA ALA A 4 23.04 9.33 -9.11
C ALA A 4 22.33 8.15 -8.44
N SER A 5 21.00 8.18 -8.46
CA SER A 5 20.12 7.10 -8.02
C SER A 5 20.19 5.92 -8.98
N SER A 6 20.42 4.73 -8.42
CA SER A 6 20.41 3.46 -9.12
C SER A 6 18.97 3.07 -9.47
N TRP A 7 18.65 3.08 -10.77
CA TRP A 7 17.48 2.43 -11.31
C TRP A 7 17.80 0.94 -11.40
N ALA A 8 17.15 0.13 -10.57
CA ALA A 8 17.19 -1.32 -10.71
C ALA A 8 16.32 -1.71 -11.90
N GLU A 9 16.94 -1.80 -13.08
CA GLU A 9 16.41 -2.56 -14.21
C GLU A 9 16.40 -4.04 -13.82
N ALA A 10 15.27 -4.56 -13.35
CA ALA A 10 15.04 -5.99 -13.24
C ALA A 10 14.62 -6.53 -14.62
N THR A 11 15.53 -6.50 -15.59
CA THR A 11 15.42 -7.27 -16.83
C THR A 11 15.94 -8.68 -16.56
N SER A 12 15.07 -9.58 -16.14
CA SER A 12 15.43 -11.00 -16.10
C SER A 12 14.20 -11.87 -16.27
N THR A 13 13.93 -12.27 -17.51
CA THR A 13 13.48 -13.63 -17.85
C THR A 13 13.76 -13.86 -19.33
N THR A 14 15.00 -14.21 -19.65
CA THR A 14 15.31 -14.88 -20.92
C THR A 14 14.72 -16.28 -20.82
N CYS A 15 13.57 -16.51 -21.45
CA CYS A 15 13.07 -17.86 -21.70
C CYS A 15 13.97 -18.50 -22.78
N ILE A 16 15.14 -19.00 -22.39
CA ILE A 16 16.04 -19.75 -23.26
C ILE A 16 15.43 -21.15 -23.42
N ILE A 17 14.64 -21.35 -24.47
CA ILE A 17 14.30 -22.69 -24.94
C ILE A 17 15.52 -23.20 -25.72
N ARG A 18 16.26 -24.14 -25.12
CA ARG A 18 17.09 -25.07 -25.90
C ARG A 18 16.14 -25.94 -26.74
N MET A 19 16.13 -25.68 -28.05
CA MET A 19 15.56 -26.58 -29.04
C MET A 19 16.50 -27.78 -29.22
N ASP A 20 16.29 -28.86 -28.47
CA ASP A 20 16.78 -30.17 -28.89
C ASP A 20 15.70 -30.83 -29.76
N ILE A 21 15.82 -30.55 -31.05
CA ILE A 21 15.10 -31.17 -32.14
C ILE A 21 15.82 -32.47 -32.55
N MET A 22 15.02 -33.51 -32.76
CA MET A 22 15.19 -34.70 -33.64
C MET A 22 15.55 -36.08 -33.04
N ARG A 23 14.69 -37.04 -33.45
CA ARG A 23 14.85 -38.52 -33.61
C ARG A 23 14.49 -39.35 -32.37
N ASP A 24 13.57 -40.32 -32.41
CA ASP A 24 13.28 -41.36 -33.42
C ASP A 24 11.77 -41.47 -33.77
N PHE A 25 11.35 -41.50 -35.04
CA PHE A 25 11.28 -42.61 -36.00
C PHE A 25 10.36 -43.79 -35.59
N SER A 26 9.35 -44.03 -36.45
CA SER A 26 8.36 -45.12 -36.49
C SER A 26 6.96 -44.68 -36.02
N LEU A 27 5.86 -44.77 -36.78
CA LEU A 27 5.52 -45.31 -38.10
C LEU A 27 4.02 -44.97 -38.29
N PHE A 28 3.59 -44.55 -39.49
CA PHE A 28 2.19 -44.39 -39.93
C PHE A 28 1.33 -43.35 -39.18
N SER A 29 0.31 -42.69 -39.71
CA SER A 29 -0.21 -42.39 -41.05
C SER A 29 -1.53 -41.66 -40.77
N LYS A 30 -1.71 -40.46 -41.34
CA LYS A 30 -2.99 -39.77 -41.58
C LYS A 30 -3.71 -39.10 -40.39
N LEU A 31 -3.53 -37.77 -40.34
CA LEU A 31 -4.61 -36.77 -40.41
C LEU A 31 -5.93 -37.10 -39.68
N LEU A 32 -6.01 -36.70 -38.40
CA LEU A 32 -7.19 -36.02 -37.87
C LEU A 32 -6.69 -34.81 -37.09
N ALA A 33 -7.14 -33.64 -37.53
CA ALA A 33 -6.70 -32.34 -37.05
C ALA A 33 -7.07 -32.12 -35.57
N SER A 34 -6.01 -31.91 -34.80
CA SER A 34 -5.82 -30.99 -33.67
C SER A 34 -7.02 -30.12 -33.25
N LEU A 35 -7.33 -30.11 -31.94
CA LEU A 35 -7.32 -28.87 -31.15
C LEU A 35 -7.25 -29.19 -29.64
N VAL A 36 -6.04 -29.39 -29.09
CA VAL A 36 -5.87 -29.23 -27.63
C VAL A 36 -5.67 -27.73 -27.40
N LEU A 37 -6.76 -27.03 -27.10
CA LEU A 37 -6.75 -25.63 -26.70
C LEU A 37 -6.22 -25.54 -25.26
N SER A 38 -4.90 -25.65 -25.08
CA SER A 38 -4.27 -25.31 -23.80
C SER A 38 -4.28 -23.80 -23.63
N ALA A 39 -5.33 -23.29 -22.99
CA ALA A 39 -5.35 -21.92 -22.47
C ALA A 39 -4.31 -21.81 -21.35
N ALA A 40 -3.14 -21.26 -21.66
CA ALA A 40 -2.23 -20.77 -20.64
C ALA A 40 -2.89 -19.56 -19.97
N ILE A 41 -3.56 -19.80 -18.84
CA ILE A 41 -3.99 -18.71 -17.95
C ILE A 41 -2.71 -18.17 -17.31
N CYS A 42 -2.09 -17.18 -17.93
CA CYS A 42 -1.16 -16.31 -17.23
C CYS A 42 -1.95 -15.69 -16.07
N GLY A 43 -1.64 -16.07 -14.83
CA GLY A 43 -2.16 -15.40 -13.65
C GLY A 43 -1.82 -13.92 -13.75
N GLY A 44 -2.85 -13.06 -13.78
CA GLY A 44 -2.66 -11.62 -13.88
C GLY A 44 -1.84 -11.12 -12.71
N ALA A 45 -0.75 -10.42 -12.98
CA ALA A 45 -0.09 -9.59 -11.98
C ALA A 45 -1.05 -8.45 -11.64
N PHE A 46 -1.59 -8.43 -10.43
CA PHE A 46 -2.32 -7.26 -9.94
C PHE A 46 -1.29 -6.17 -9.64
N ALA A 47 -1.18 -5.20 -10.54
CA ALA A 47 -0.47 -3.96 -10.25
C ALA A 47 -1.27 -3.22 -9.18
N GLY A 48 -0.61 -2.85 -8.07
CA GLY A 48 -1.23 -1.98 -7.08
C GLY A 48 -1.39 -0.55 -7.61
N GLU A 49 -2.34 0.17 -7.06
CA GLU A 49 -2.60 1.58 -7.34
C GLU A 49 -1.93 2.43 -6.25
N LEU A 50 -1.22 3.48 -6.65
CA LEU A 50 -0.58 4.43 -5.73
C LEU A 50 -1.14 5.82 -5.99
N ASP A 51 -1.80 6.36 -4.97
CA ASP A 51 -2.28 7.74 -4.94
C ASP A 51 -1.50 8.57 -3.92
N ILE A 52 -1.38 9.86 -4.19
CA ILE A 52 -0.68 10.80 -3.30
C ILE A 52 -1.70 11.71 -2.61
N TYR A 53 -1.57 11.79 -1.29
CA TYR A 53 -2.41 12.62 -0.45
C TYR A 53 -1.59 13.54 0.44
N GLU A 54 -2.22 14.60 0.92
CA GLU A 54 -1.73 15.44 2.00
C GLU A 54 -2.51 15.17 3.29
N HIS A 55 -1.77 15.05 4.38
CA HIS A 55 -2.33 14.90 5.72
C HIS A 55 -1.53 15.70 6.74
N ASN A 56 -2.18 16.66 7.40
CA ASN A 56 -1.60 17.44 8.50
C ASN A 56 -0.24 18.08 8.18
N GLY A 57 -0.04 18.49 6.92
CA GLY A 57 1.19 19.11 6.41
C GLY A 57 2.28 18.12 5.98
N SER A 58 1.97 16.83 5.85
CA SER A 58 2.86 15.79 5.34
C SER A 58 2.30 15.19 4.05
N VAL A 59 3.18 14.64 3.21
CA VAL A 59 2.80 13.87 2.01
C VAL A 59 2.66 12.40 2.38
N ILE A 60 1.58 11.79 1.93
CA ILE A 60 1.18 10.41 2.21
C ILE A 60 1.06 9.65 0.89
N ASN A 61 1.70 8.49 0.83
CA ASN A 61 1.45 7.47 -0.18
C ASN A 61 0.26 6.63 0.28
N TRP A 62 -0.78 6.53 -0.54
CA TRP A 62 -1.93 5.66 -0.35
C TRP A 62 -1.85 4.54 -1.39
N PHE A 63 -1.45 3.35 -0.96
CA PHE A 63 -1.22 2.22 -1.85
C PHE A 63 -2.31 1.17 -1.67
N VAL A 64 -2.99 0.80 -2.76
CA VAL A 64 -4.08 -0.19 -2.77
C VAL A 64 -3.71 -1.38 -3.65
N VAL A 65 -3.85 -2.59 -3.10
CA VAL A 65 -3.67 -3.84 -3.87
C VAL A 65 -4.72 -4.85 -3.42
N ASN A 66 -5.50 -5.39 -4.36
CA ASN A 66 -6.57 -6.36 -4.07
C ASN A 66 -7.59 -5.87 -3.00
N GLY A 67 -7.87 -4.56 -2.95
CA GLY A 67 -8.77 -3.96 -1.97
C GLY A 67 -8.13 -3.72 -0.59
N GLU A 68 -6.87 -4.09 -0.38
CA GLU A 68 -6.12 -3.75 0.83
C GLU A 68 -5.39 -2.42 0.63
N ALA A 69 -5.65 -1.46 1.50
CA ALA A 69 -5.06 -0.12 1.51
C ALA A 69 -4.01 0.02 2.61
N THR A 70 -2.85 0.56 2.25
CA THR A 70 -1.80 0.96 3.19
C THR A 70 -1.41 2.41 2.93
N ALA A 71 -1.53 3.24 3.97
CA ALA A 71 -1.09 4.63 3.93
C ALA A 71 0.26 4.78 4.65
N THR A 72 1.23 5.43 4.02
CA THR A 72 2.57 5.66 4.59
C THR A 72 3.02 7.10 4.39
N TYR A 73 3.85 7.62 5.29
CA TYR A 73 4.48 8.92 5.11
C TYR A 73 5.50 8.86 3.96
N ALA A 74 5.25 9.59 2.88
CA ALA A 74 6.23 9.80 1.81
C ALA A 74 7.18 10.95 2.17
N THR A 75 6.63 12.05 2.69
CA THR A 75 7.43 13.18 3.19
C THR A 75 6.81 13.67 4.50
N PRO A 76 7.30 13.18 5.66
CA PRO A 76 6.85 13.67 6.95
C PRO A 76 7.23 15.15 7.14
N LYS A 77 6.35 15.94 7.74
CA LYS A 77 6.74 17.30 8.16
C LYS A 77 7.83 17.25 9.23
N ALA A 78 8.68 18.28 9.25
CA ALA A 78 9.85 18.36 10.13
C ALA A 78 9.52 18.13 11.62
N SER A 79 8.38 18.62 12.11
CA SER A 79 7.99 18.44 13.52
C SER A 79 7.61 17.00 13.91
N LEU A 80 7.39 16.11 12.94
CA LEU A 80 7.14 14.69 13.20
C LEU A 80 8.42 13.87 13.30
N LEU A 81 9.52 14.34 12.70
CA LEU A 81 10.81 13.65 12.73
C LEU A 81 11.33 13.48 14.17
N THR A 82 11.11 14.49 15.03
CA THR A 82 11.45 14.45 16.46
C THR A 82 10.64 13.40 17.23
N SER A 83 9.51 12.93 16.67
CA SER A 83 8.71 11.84 17.25
C SER A 83 9.10 10.46 16.71
N GLY A 84 10.16 10.37 15.89
CA GLY A 84 10.63 9.13 15.28
C GLY A 84 9.84 8.71 14.04
N ILE A 85 8.96 9.58 13.52
CA ILE A 85 8.28 9.33 12.25
C ILE A 85 9.24 9.67 11.12
N GLN A 86 9.45 8.72 10.22
CA GLN A 86 10.29 8.85 9.03
C GLN A 86 9.53 8.44 7.77
N GLU A 87 10.13 8.63 6.61
CA GLU A 87 9.60 8.09 5.35
C GLU A 87 9.31 6.58 5.45
N GLY A 88 8.20 6.13 4.88
CA GLY A 88 7.69 4.76 4.95
C GLY A 88 6.97 4.41 6.26
N THR A 89 6.94 5.31 7.25
CA THR A 89 6.16 5.07 8.48
C THR A 89 4.68 4.94 8.14
N VAL A 90 4.04 3.88 8.60
CA VAL A 90 2.62 3.62 8.36
C VAL A 90 1.76 4.62 9.13
N VAL A 91 0.67 5.11 8.53
CA VAL A 91 -0.34 5.91 9.25
C VAL A 91 -1.68 5.20 9.33
N PHE A 92 -1.97 4.34 8.34
CA PHE A 92 -3.19 3.55 8.27
C PHE A 92 -2.94 2.23 7.51
N LYS A 93 -3.66 1.18 7.92
CA LYS A 93 -3.81 -0.07 7.17
C LYS A 93 -5.25 -0.52 7.25
N GLY A 94 -5.81 -1.00 6.15
CA GLY A 94 -7.19 -1.48 6.13
C GLY A 94 -7.63 -1.93 4.75
N SER A 95 -8.94 -1.96 4.55
CA SER A 95 -9.57 -2.39 3.31
C SER A 95 -10.48 -1.32 2.73
N GLU A 96 -10.65 -1.37 1.41
CA GLU A 96 -11.60 -0.60 0.62
C GLU A 96 -12.64 -1.53 0.00
N GLU A 97 -13.89 -1.32 0.38
CA GLU A 97 -15.04 -2.08 -0.12
C GLU A 97 -16.07 -1.12 -0.70
N GLY A 98 -16.00 -0.91 -2.02
CA GLY A 98 -16.82 0.09 -2.70
C GLY A 98 -16.48 1.50 -2.23
N SER A 99 -17.44 2.20 -1.62
CA SER A 99 -17.22 3.55 -1.08
C SER A 99 -16.80 3.57 0.39
N ARG A 100 -16.70 2.40 1.04
CA ARG A 100 -16.40 2.26 2.46
C ARG A 100 -14.95 1.90 2.67
N ILE A 101 -14.33 2.52 3.65
CA ILE A 101 -12.96 2.24 4.08
C ILE A 101 -13.01 1.85 5.56
N SER A 102 -12.29 0.81 5.94
CA SER A 102 -12.19 0.38 7.34
C SER A 102 -10.81 -0.16 7.65
N GLY A 103 -10.33 0.05 8.87
CA GLY A 103 -9.08 -0.55 9.33
C GLY A 103 -8.51 0.15 10.55
N THR A 104 -7.20 0.07 10.68
CA THR A 104 -6.46 0.55 11.85
C THR A 104 -5.62 1.77 11.48
N ALA A 105 -5.80 2.86 12.22
CA ALA A 105 -4.92 4.02 12.20
C ALA A 105 -3.93 3.97 13.36
N TYR A 106 -2.81 4.68 13.23
CA TYR A 106 -1.73 4.65 14.22
C TYR A 106 -1.37 6.05 14.73
N THR A 107 -1.23 6.19 16.05
CA THR A 107 -0.66 7.40 16.66
C THR A 107 0.72 7.15 17.22
N TYR A 108 1.61 8.12 17.02
CA TYR A 108 3.02 8.03 17.36
C TYR A 108 3.38 8.96 18.51
N ARG A 109 4.34 8.52 19.32
CA ARG A 109 4.97 9.32 20.37
C ARG A 109 6.42 8.86 20.48
N MET A 110 7.33 9.81 20.61
CA MET A 110 8.76 9.51 20.78
C MET A 110 8.97 8.52 21.94
N GLY A 111 9.76 7.47 21.69
CA GLY A 111 10.10 6.46 22.69
C GLY A 111 8.99 5.43 22.99
N CYS A 112 7.83 5.53 22.31
CA CYS A 112 6.74 4.58 22.48
C CYS A 112 6.50 3.79 21.19
N ALA A 113 5.99 2.56 21.36
CA ALA A 113 5.40 1.84 20.25
C ALA A 113 4.18 2.61 19.67
N PRO A 114 3.89 2.46 18.37
CA PRO A 114 2.69 3.02 17.77
C PRO A 114 1.43 2.51 18.50
N ALA A 115 0.48 3.41 18.77
CA ALA A 115 -0.79 3.02 19.38
C ALA A 115 -1.84 2.89 18.28
N PRO A 116 -2.33 1.67 18.00
CA PRO A 116 -3.37 1.42 17.01
C PRO A 116 -4.75 1.83 17.54
N TYR A 117 -5.65 2.18 16.62
CA TYR A 117 -7.07 2.37 16.89
C TYR A 117 -7.89 2.16 15.62
N GLU A 118 -9.08 1.62 15.79
CA GLU A 118 -10.00 1.32 14.69
C GLU A 118 -10.61 2.59 14.13
N VAL A 119 -10.66 2.68 12.81
CA VAL A 119 -11.29 3.77 12.06
C VAL A 119 -12.15 3.23 10.93
N VAL A 120 -13.23 3.94 10.64
CA VAL A 120 -14.08 3.72 9.48
C VAL A 120 -14.27 5.03 8.74
N GLY A 121 -14.53 4.94 7.44
CA GLY A 121 -14.60 6.13 6.61
C GLY A 121 -15.12 5.88 5.21
N TYR A 122 -14.96 6.91 4.39
CA TYR A 122 -15.46 6.95 3.03
C TYR A 122 -14.68 7.96 2.19
N PHE A 123 -14.83 7.85 0.88
CA PHE A 123 -14.39 8.86 -0.08
C PHE A 123 -15.38 10.04 -0.11
N SER A 124 -14.86 11.25 0.07
CA SER A 124 -15.59 12.51 0.01
C SER A 124 -15.07 13.33 -1.17
N GLY A 125 -15.61 13.07 -2.37
CA GLY A 125 -14.99 13.51 -3.62
C GLY A 125 -13.68 12.74 -3.81
N ASN A 126 -12.58 13.45 -4.04
CA ASN A 126 -11.26 12.84 -4.13
C ASN A 126 -10.57 12.69 -2.76
N ASN A 127 -11.15 13.19 -1.68
CA ASN A 127 -10.54 13.13 -0.35
C ASN A 127 -10.99 11.88 0.38
N ILE A 128 -10.16 11.39 1.30
CA ILE A 128 -10.51 10.30 2.22
C ILE A 128 -10.77 10.87 3.61
N VAL A 129 -11.89 10.49 4.21
CA VAL A 129 -12.25 10.88 5.58
C VAL A 129 -12.46 9.63 6.42
N LEU A 130 -11.58 9.42 7.40
CA LEU A 130 -11.67 8.33 8.37
C LEU A 130 -11.99 8.88 9.76
N SER A 131 -12.69 8.12 10.58
CA SER A 131 -13.00 8.49 11.96
C SER A 131 -13.06 7.29 12.88
N GLY A 132 -12.62 7.50 14.13
CA GLY A 132 -12.62 6.48 15.17
C GLY A 132 -12.09 7.04 16.50
N PRO A 133 -12.33 6.36 17.62
CA PRO A 133 -11.91 6.86 18.93
C PRO A 133 -10.39 6.71 19.06
N SER A 134 -9.67 7.83 19.14
CA SER A 134 -8.21 7.85 19.18
C SER A 134 -7.67 7.57 20.59
N PRO A 135 -6.48 6.95 20.73
CA PRO A 135 -5.94 6.56 22.02
C PRO A 135 -5.45 7.77 22.83
N VAL A 136 -5.80 7.82 24.11
CA VAL A 136 -5.33 8.79 25.09
C VAL A 136 -4.24 8.15 25.93
N ARG A 137 -2.99 8.60 25.78
CA ARG A 137 -1.87 8.08 26.56
C ARG A 137 -1.71 8.80 27.90
N ALA A 138 -1.25 8.06 28.90
CA ALA A 138 -0.80 8.62 30.17
C ALA A 138 0.33 9.64 29.96
N LYS A 139 0.29 10.74 30.73
CA LYS A 139 1.35 11.75 30.68
C LYS A 139 2.68 11.10 31.06
N GLY A 140 3.70 11.28 30.25
CA GLY A 140 5.03 10.69 30.51
C GLY A 140 5.17 9.18 30.23
N SER A 141 4.08 8.43 30.00
CA SER A 141 4.12 6.98 29.75
C SER A 141 3.60 6.58 28.36
N CYS A 142 3.89 5.36 27.92
CA CYS A 142 3.35 4.77 26.70
C CYS A 142 1.97 4.12 26.88
N ASP A 143 1.49 4.01 28.13
CA ASP A 143 0.22 3.37 28.46
C ASP A 143 -0.96 4.13 27.86
N VAL A 144 -1.85 3.41 27.18
CA VAL A 144 -3.13 3.94 26.70
C VAL A 144 -4.16 3.79 27.82
N LEU A 145 -4.70 4.91 28.29
CA LEU A 145 -5.65 4.95 29.40
C LEU A 145 -7.11 4.85 28.94
N SER A 146 -7.40 5.39 27.76
CA SER A 146 -8.75 5.43 27.19
C SER A 146 -8.70 5.72 25.69
N TYR A 147 -9.86 5.68 25.06
CA TYR A 147 -10.04 6.08 23.66
C TYR A 147 -11.15 7.15 23.60
N THR A 148 -10.96 8.19 22.77
CA THR A 148 -11.89 9.33 22.70
C THR A 148 -12.11 9.82 21.29
N LEU A 149 -13.33 10.31 21.03
CA LEU A 149 -13.69 11.01 19.81
C LEU A 149 -13.36 12.51 19.87
N ASP A 150 -13.07 13.04 21.06
CA ASP A 150 -12.82 14.47 21.30
C ASP A 150 -11.33 14.83 21.15
N SER A 151 -10.69 14.29 20.11
CA SER A 151 -9.25 14.44 19.85
C SER A 151 -9.02 14.80 18.39
N PRO A 152 -8.01 15.62 18.07
CA PRO A 152 -7.64 15.90 16.67
C PRO A 152 -7.29 14.65 15.86
N ASN A 153 -6.87 13.56 16.53
CA ASN A 153 -6.57 12.29 15.87
C ASN A 153 -7.81 11.41 15.66
N ALA A 154 -8.98 11.78 16.20
CA ALA A 154 -10.20 10.99 16.03
C ALA A 154 -10.81 11.12 14.62
N LYS A 155 -10.40 12.13 13.86
CA LYS A 155 -10.80 12.36 12.46
C LYS A 155 -9.58 12.59 11.59
N LEU A 156 -9.36 11.69 10.64
CA LEU A 156 -8.26 11.79 9.68
C LEU A 156 -8.82 12.23 8.35
N VAL A 157 -8.29 13.32 7.82
CA VAL A 157 -8.61 13.79 6.48
C VAL A 157 -7.35 13.72 5.65
N PHE A 158 -7.40 12.93 4.59
CA PHE A 158 -6.37 12.84 3.56
C PHE A 158 -6.90 13.58 2.33
N LYS A 159 -6.20 14.63 1.92
CA LYS A 159 -6.59 15.46 0.79
C LYS A 159 -5.86 15.01 -0.46
N TYR A 160 -6.56 14.74 -1.54
CA TYR A 160 -5.90 14.33 -2.78
C TYR A 160 -4.90 15.40 -3.25
N SER A 161 -3.70 14.98 -3.63
CA SER A 161 -2.65 15.87 -4.10
C SER A 161 -2.36 15.63 -5.57
N SER A 162 -2.66 16.63 -6.40
CA SER A 162 -2.32 16.63 -7.83
C SER A 162 -0.97 17.30 -8.14
N THR A 163 -0.16 17.56 -7.12
CA THR A 163 1.10 18.34 -7.27
C THR A 163 2.35 17.50 -7.00
N HIS A 164 2.18 16.27 -6.53
CA HIS A 164 3.27 15.39 -6.08
C HIS A 164 3.36 14.08 -6.88
N HIS A 165 3.01 14.14 -8.17
CA HIS A 165 3.11 13.02 -9.13
C HIS A 165 4.56 12.64 -9.45
#